data_AF-A0A075B778-F1
#
_entry.id   AF-A0A075B778-F1
#
_cell.length_a   1.000
_cell.length_b   1.000
_cell.length_c   1.000
_cell.angle_alpha   90.00
_cell.angle_beta   90.00
_cell.angle_gamma   90.00
#
_symmetry.space_group_name_H-M   'P 1'
#
loop_
_entity.id
_entity.type
_entity.pdbx_description
1 polymer ?
#
loop_
_entity_poly.entity_id
_entity_poly.type
_entity_poly.pdbx_seq_one_letter_code
_entity_poly.pdbx_strand_id
1 'polypeptide(L)'
;MSTAIREVGVWRQTRTLLLKNYLIKCRTKKSSVQEILFPLFFLFWLILISMMHPNKKYEEVPNIELNPMDKFTLSNLILGYTPVTNITSSIMQKVSTDHLPDVIITEEYTNEKEMLTSSLSKPSNFVGVVFKDSMSYELRFFPDMIPVSSIYMDSRAGCSKSCEAAQYWSSGFTVLQASIDAAIIQLKTNVSLWKELESTKAVIMGETAVVEIDTFPRGVILIYLVIAFSPFGYFLAIHIVAEKEKKIKE
;
A
#
# COMPACT_ATOMS: atom_id res chain seq x y z
N MET A 1 45.63 -72.23 2.03
CA MET A 1 46.45 -71.05 2.34
C MET A 1 45.50 -69.87 2.47
N SER A 2 45.03 -69.60 3.69
CA SER A 2 44.02 -68.59 4.00
C SER A 2 44.66 -67.20 4.06
N THR A 3 44.30 -66.33 3.12
CA THR A 3 44.72 -64.93 3.10
C THR A 3 44.05 -64.18 4.26
N ALA A 4 44.85 -63.77 5.25
CA ALA A 4 44.38 -62.93 6.34
C ALA A 4 44.04 -61.52 5.80
N ILE A 5 42.75 -61.17 5.82
CA ILE A 5 42.27 -59.83 5.50
C ILE A 5 42.69 -58.92 6.66
N ARG A 6 43.73 -58.13 6.44
CA ARG A 6 44.24 -57.16 7.40
C ARG A 6 43.30 -55.97 7.44
N GLU A 7 42.57 -55.78 8.55
CA GLU A 7 41.65 -54.65 8.70
C GLU A 7 42.41 -53.32 8.56
N VAL A 8 42.08 -52.59 7.49
CA VAL A 8 42.64 -51.28 7.20
C VAL A 8 41.92 -50.27 8.10
N GLY A 9 42.65 -49.62 9.00
CA GLY A 9 42.07 -48.60 9.87
C GLY A 9 41.35 -47.51 9.08
N VAL A 10 40.13 -47.17 9.51
CA VAL A 10 39.21 -46.23 8.84
C VAL A 10 39.89 -44.91 8.47
N TRP A 11 40.75 -44.37 9.33
CA TRP A 11 41.52 -43.14 9.07
C TRP A 11 42.47 -43.25 7.87
N ARG A 12 43.11 -44.42 7.70
CA ARG A 12 44.02 -44.66 6.58
C ARG A 12 43.24 -44.81 5.27
N GLN A 13 42.04 -45.39 5.34
CA GLN A 13 41.13 -45.51 4.22
C GLN A 13 40.55 -44.14 3.80
N THR A 14 40.08 -43.33 4.74
CA THR A 14 39.55 -41.98 4.45
C THR A 14 40.62 -41.06 3.87
N ARG A 15 41.83 -41.06 4.43
CA ARG A 15 42.95 -40.27 3.88
C ARG A 15 43.30 -40.68 2.45
N THR A 16 43.30 -41.99 2.17
CA THR A 16 43.59 -42.50 0.82
C THR A 16 42.49 -42.13 -0.17
N LEU A 17 41.22 -42.18 0.25
CA LEU A 17 40.08 -41.75 -0.55
C LEU A 17 40.10 -40.25 -0.85
N LEU A 18 40.42 -39.41 0.14
CA LEU A 18 40.57 -37.96 -0.06
C LEU A 18 41.71 -37.64 -1.03
N LEU A 19 42.85 -38.32 -0.90
CA LEU A 19 43.98 -38.15 -1.82
C LEU A 19 43.60 -38.58 -3.24
N LYS A 20 42.89 -39.71 -3.40
CA LYS A 20 42.38 -40.18 -4.70
C LYS A 20 41.45 -39.14 -5.33
N ASN A 21 40.48 -38.62 -4.57
CA ASN A 21 39.53 -37.62 -5.05
C ASN A 21 40.23 -36.31 -5.42
N TYR A 22 41.22 -35.88 -4.64
CA TYR A 22 42.05 -34.71 -4.95
C TYR A 22 42.85 -34.88 -6.25
N LEU A 23 43.53 -36.02 -6.43
CA LEU A 23 44.31 -36.30 -7.64
C LEU A 23 43.45 -36.39 -8.91
N ILE A 24 42.25 -36.97 -8.80
CA ILE A 24 41.26 -36.99 -9.89
C ILE A 24 40.87 -35.56 -10.26
N LYS A 25 40.61 -34.71 -9.26
CA LYS A 25 40.22 -33.32 -9.46
C LYS A 25 41.35 -32.48 -10.09
N CYS A 26 42.60 -32.73 -9.71
CA CYS A 26 43.77 -32.13 -10.37
C CYS A 26 43.92 -32.55 -11.84
N ARG A 27 43.59 -33.81 -12.18
CA ARG A 27 43.65 -34.34 -13.56
C ARG A 27 42.53 -33.80 -14.44
N THR A 28 41.36 -33.49 -13.87
CA THR A 28 40.21 -32.89 -14.57
C THR A 28 40.14 -31.37 -14.43
N LYS A 29 41.29 -30.68 -14.54
CA LYS A 29 41.43 -29.24 -14.27
C LYS A 29 40.39 -28.35 -14.98
N LYS A 30 40.01 -28.65 -16.22
CA LYS A 30 38.97 -27.90 -16.97
C LYS A 30 37.58 -28.00 -16.32
N SER A 31 37.18 -29.20 -15.92
CA SER A 31 35.89 -29.45 -15.25
C SER A 31 35.86 -28.82 -13.85
N SER A 32 36.98 -28.89 -13.13
CA SER A 32 37.07 -28.34 -11.77
C SER A 32 37.09 -26.82 -11.73
N VAL A 33 37.66 -26.17 -12.75
CA VAL A 33 37.56 -24.71 -12.90
C VAL A 33 36.11 -24.30 -13.19
N GLN A 34 35.43 -25.03 -14.08
CA GLN A 34 34.04 -24.77 -14.45
C GLN A 34 33.06 -24.99 -13.28
N GLU A 35 33.32 -26.00 -12.45
CA GLU A 35 32.58 -26.29 -11.20
C GLU A 35 32.62 -25.13 -10.20
N ILE A 36 33.71 -24.35 -10.17
CA ILE A 36 33.85 -23.19 -9.27
C ILE A 36 33.38 -21.91 -9.95
N LEU A 37 33.68 -21.74 -11.23
CA LEU A 37 33.39 -20.52 -11.98
C LEU A 37 31.88 -20.31 -12.17
N PHE A 38 31.10 -21.36 -12.43
CA PHE A 38 29.66 -21.23 -12.62
C PHE A 38 28.93 -20.75 -11.36
N PRO A 39 29.09 -21.38 -10.17
CA PRO A 39 28.49 -20.86 -8.94
C PRO A 39 28.90 -19.43 -8.63
N LEU A 40 30.18 -19.06 -8.85
CA LEU A 40 30.64 -17.68 -8.65
C LEU A 40 29.96 -16.71 -9.63
N PHE A 41 29.82 -17.11 -10.89
CA PHE A 41 29.12 -16.31 -11.90
C PHE A 41 27.66 -16.10 -11.52
N PHE A 42 26.93 -17.16 -11.16
CA PHE A 42 25.54 -17.05 -10.71
C PHE A 42 25.44 -16.20 -9.44
N LEU A 43 26.30 -16.41 -8.44
CA LEU A 43 26.29 -15.62 -7.20
C LEU A 43 26.54 -14.13 -7.48
N PHE A 44 27.46 -13.80 -8.37
CA PHE A 44 27.69 -12.42 -8.82
C PHE A 44 26.43 -11.79 -9.45
N TRP A 45 25.75 -12.51 -10.33
CA TRP A 45 24.48 -12.04 -10.91
C TRP A 45 23.36 -11.90 -9.88
N LEU A 46 23.30 -12.79 -8.89
CA LEU A 46 22.33 -12.68 -7.80
C LEU A 46 22.55 -11.39 -7.00
N ILE A 47 23.82 -11.06 -6.69
CA ILE A 47 24.16 -9.80 -6.02
C ILE A 47 23.71 -8.61 -6.88
N LEU A 48 23.97 -8.63 -8.18
CA LEU A 48 23.52 -7.56 -9.09
C LEU A 48 21.99 -7.41 -9.08
N ILE A 49 21.25 -8.51 -9.20
CA ILE A 49 19.78 -8.49 -9.16
C ILE A 49 19.27 -7.95 -7.81
N SER A 50 19.90 -8.36 -6.71
CA SER A 50 19.55 -7.87 -5.37
C SER A 50 19.87 -6.38 -5.19
N MET A 51 20.90 -5.85 -5.86
CA MET A 51 21.22 -4.43 -5.83
C MET A 51 20.26 -3.60 -6.70
N MET A 52 19.79 -4.16 -7.83
CA MET A 52 18.85 -3.49 -8.73
C MET A 52 17.45 -3.32 -8.12
N HIS A 53 17.06 -4.21 -7.21
CA HIS A 53 15.77 -4.15 -6.51
C HIS A 53 15.97 -4.07 -4.98
N PRO A 54 16.43 -2.93 -4.44
CA PRO A 54 16.55 -2.75 -3.01
C PRO A 54 15.15 -2.78 -2.35
N ASN A 55 15.08 -3.24 -1.11
CA ASN A 55 13.83 -3.13 -0.34
C ASN A 55 13.44 -1.65 -0.21
N LYS A 56 12.16 -1.35 -0.40
CA LYS A 56 11.65 0.00 -0.21
C LYS A 56 11.65 0.31 1.28
N LYS A 57 12.33 1.39 1.67
CA LYS A 57 12.36 1.84 3.06
C LYS A 57 11.48 3.09 3.16
N TYR A 58 10.51 3.03 4.05
CA TYR A 58 9.70 4.17 4.42
C TYR A 58 10.21 4.70 5.75
N GLU A 59 10.51 5.98 5.78
CA GLU A 59 10.88 6.69 7.01
C GLU A 59 9.65 6.88 7.90
N GLU A 60 9.89 7.19 9.17
CA GLU A 60 8.81 7.52 10.10
C GLU A 60 8.17 8.85 9.68
N VAL A 61 6.84 8.84 9.58
CA VAL A 61 6.05 10.04 9.32
C VAL A 61 5.44 10.47 10.66
N PRO A 62 5.76 11.67 11.18
CA PRO A 62 5.17 12.13 12.43
C PRO A 62 3.68 12.46 12.26
N ASN A 63 2.95 12.55 13.38
CA ASN A 63 1.58 13.06 13.37
C ASN A 63 1.56 14.49 12.82
N ILE A 64 0.58 14.79 11.96
CA ILE A 64 0.37 16.14 11.42
C ILE A 64 -0.97 16.65 11.95
N GLU A 65 -0.91 17.69 12.79
CA GLU A 65 -2.12 18.42 13.18
C GLU A 65 -2.64 19.22 11.99
N LEU A 66 -3.92 19.02 11.67
CA LEU A 66 -4.61 19.83 10.70
C LEU A 66 -5.13 21.10 11.37
N ASN A 67 -5.16 22.19 10.62
CA ASN A 67 -5.78 23.42 11.08
C ASN A 67 -7.25 23.16 11.45
N PRO A 68 -7.79 23.89 12.45
CA PRO A 68 -9.23 23.89 12.72
C PRO A 68 -10.03 24.12 11.43
N MET A 69 -11.26 23.59 11.40
CA MET A 69 -12.15 23.67 10.25
C MET A 69 -12.19 25.08 9.65
N ASP A 70 -11.56 25.24 8.48
CA ASP A 70 -11.51 26.53 7.79
C ASP A 70 -12.82 26.74 7.02
N LYS A 71 -13.56 27.80 7.38
CA LYS A 71 -14.81 28.17 6.70
C LYS A 71 -14.56 28.83 5.35
N PHE A 72 -13.37 29.39 5.13
CA PHE A 72 -13.05 30.14 3.91
C PHE A 72 -13.00 29.28 2.66
N THR A 73 -12.72 27.97 2.80
CA THR A 73 -12.72 27.02 1.67
C THR A 73 -14.09 26.81 1.05
N LEU A 74 -15.17 27.13 1.79
CA LEU A 74 -16.54 27.06 1.30
C LEU A 74 -17.03 28.38 0.68
N SER A 75 -16.18 29.42 0.60
CA SER A 75 -16.60 30.73 0.06
C SER A 75 -17.01 30.65 -1.41
N ASN A 76 -18.17 31.22 -1.74
CA ASN A 76 -18.80 31.20 -3.07
C ASN A 76 -19.32 29.82 -3.53
N LEU A 77 -19.51 28.89 -2.59
CA LEU A 77 -20.14 27.60 -2.87
C LEU A 77 -21.67 27.77 -2.97
N ILE A 78 -22.25 27.14 -3.98
CA ILE A 78 -23.70 27.02 -4.17
C ILE A 78 -24.11 25.67 -3.62
N LEU A 79 -24.98 25.68 -2.61
CA LEU A 79 -25.48 24.49 -1.96
C LEU A 79 -26.93 24.25 -2.37
N GLY A 80 -27.12 23.35 -3.32
CA GLY A 80 -28.44 22.90 -3.73
C GLY A 80 -28.96 21.80 -2.80
N TYR A 81 -30.21 21.85 -2.37
CA TYR A 81 -30.79 20.74 -1.60
C TYR A 81 -32.15 20.26 -2.12
N THR A 82 -32.44 18.98 -1.89
CA THR A 82 -33.68 18.31 -2.31
C THR A 82 -34.01 17.13 -1.39
N PRO A 83 -35.28 16.74 -1.21
CA PRO A 83 -36.48 17.48 -1.57
C PRO A 83 -36.74 18.67 -0.64
N VAL A 84 -37.44 19.67 -1.15
CA VAL A 84 -37.88 20.82 -0.35
C VAL A 84 -39.09 20.42 0.49
N THR A 85 -38.88 20.36 1.81
CA THR A 85 -39.90 20.08 2.81
C THR A 85 -39.73 21.05 3.98
N ASN A 86 -40.75 21.18 4.83
CA ASN A 86 -40.66 22.05 6.01
C ASN A 86 -39.46 21.70 6.91
N ILE A 87 -39.12 20.40 7.00
CA ILE A 87 -37.99 19.93 7.82
C ILE A 87 -36.66 20.27 7.14
N THR A 88 -36.48 19.88 5.87
CA THR A 88 -35.21 20.09 5.14
C THR A 88 -34.91 21.58 4.96
N SER A 89 -35.92 22.41 4.68
CA SER A 89 -35.76 23.87 4.63
C SER A 89 -35.34 24.43 5.98
N SER A 90 -35.93 23.98 7.10
CA SER A 90 -35.51 24.42 8.44
C SER A 90 -34.07 24.03 8.80
N ILE A 91 -33.61 22.84 8.37
CA ILE A 91 -32.23 22.39 8.54
C ILE A 91 -31.29 23.32 7.76
N MET A 92 -31.57 23.52 6.47
CA MET A 92 -30.70 24.30 5.58
C MET A 92 -30.68 25.78 5.91
N GLN A 93 -31.81 26.35 6.33
CA GLN A 93 -31.88 27.71 6.84
C GLN A 93 -30.97 27.87 8.06
N LYS A 94 -30.94 26.89 8.95
CA LYS A 94 -30.09 26.90 10.14
C LYS A 94 -28.62 26.78 9.81
N VAL A 95 -28.26 25.92 8.86
CA VAL A 95 -26.88 25.81 8.35
C VAL A 95 -26.40 27.14 7.78
N SER A 96 -27.23 27.80 6.96
CA SER A 96 -26.91 29.08 6.33
C SER A 96 -26.79 30.23 7.34
N THR A 97 -27.67 30.28 8.35
CA THR A 97 -27.72 31.40 9.30
C THR A 97 -26.77 31.25 10.49
N ASP A 98 -26.76 30.07 11.12
CA ASP A 98 -26.07 29.87 12.41
C ASP A 98 -24.64 29.37 12.22
N HIS A 99 -24.37 28.58 11.17
CA HIS A 99 -23.10 27.86 11.03
C HIS A 99 -22.18 28.49 9.98
N LEU A 100 -22.73 28.85 8.82
CA LEU A 100 -21.99 29.32 7.64
C LEU A 100 -22.58 30.63 7.07
N PRO A 101 -22.68 31.71 7.88
CA PRO A 101 -23.22 32.99 7.43
C PRO A 101 -22.34 33.58 6.31
N ASP A 102 -22.97 34.02 5.23
CA ASP A 102 -22.35 34.69 4.07
C ASP A 102 -21.30 33.88 3.28
N VAL A 103 -21.18 32.58 3.55
CA VAL A 103 -20.23 31.68 2.86
C VAL A 103 -20.90 30.91 1.72
N ILE A 104 -22.19 30.60 1.85
CA ILE A 104 -22.92 29.67 0.97
C ILE A 104 -24.19 30.29 0.40
N ILE A 105 -24.42 30.13 -0.91
CA ILE A 105 -25.69 30.43 -1.58
C ILE A 105 -26.54 29.16 -1.59
N THR A 106 -27.67 29.15 -0.90
CA THR A 106 -28.57 27.98 -0.87
C THR A 106 -29.60 28.03 -2.00
N GLU A 107 -29.71 26.95 -2.77
CA GLU A 107 -30.71 26.79 -3.84
C GLU A 107 -31.65 25.62 -3.51
N GLU A 108 -32.94 25.83 -3.71
CA GLU A 108 -33.99 24.88 -3.35
C GLU A 108 -34.46 24.09 -4.57
N TYR A 109 -34.54 22.76 -4.47
CA TYR A 109 -34.92 21.90 -5.60
C TYR A 109 -36.02 20.89 -5.25
N THR A 110 -37.06 20.82 -6.08
CA THR A 110 -38.19 19.90 -5.86
C THR A 110 -37.78 18.45 -6.04
N ASN A 111 -36.93 18.18 -7.02
CA ASN A 111 -36.51 16.83 -7.40
C ASN A 111 -35.00 16.77 -7.63
N GLU A 112 -34.43 15.59 -7.40
CA GLU A 112 -33.01 15.31 -7.65
C GLU A 112 -32.60 15.58 -9.11
N LYS A 113 -33.46 15.28 -10.08
CA LYS A 113 -33.18 15.51 -11.51
C LYS A 113 -32.99 16.99 -11.83
N GLU A 114 -33.79 17.86 -11.21
CA GLU A 114 -33.73 19.31 -11.40
C GLU A 114 -32.45 19.91 -10.80
N MET A 115 -32.06 19.39 -9.64
CA MET A 115 -30.80 19.73 -8.99
C MET A 115 -29.61 19.29 -9.85
N LEU A 116 -29.64 18.09 -10.42
CA LEU A 116 -28.59 17.58 -11.31
C LEU A 116 -28.46 18.41 -12.59
N THR A 117 -29.56 18.81 -13.22
CA THR A 117 -29.51 19.67 -14.41
C THR A 117 -28.90 21.04 -14.11
N SER A 118 -29.18 21.59 -12.92
CA SER A 118 -28.64 22.88 -12.49
C SER A 118 -27.17 22.77 -12.09
N SER A 119 -26.79 21.67 -11.44
CA SER A 119 -25.40 21.33 -11.13
C SER A 119 -24.51 21.31 -12.38
N LEU A 120 -24.97 20.72 -13.49
CA LEU A 120 -24.24 20.70 -14.77
C LEU A 120 -23.98 22.09 -15.36
N SER A 121 -24.82 23.07 -15.05
CA SER A 121 -24.64 24.45 -15.51
C SER A 121 -23.61 25.23 -14.68
N LYS A 122 -23.28 24.77 -13.47
CA LYS A 122 -22.35 25.44 -12.53
C LYS A 122 -21.40 24.43 -11.86
N PRO A 123 -20.53 23.74 -12.63
CA PRO A 123 -19.84 22.56 -12.11
C PRO A 123 -18.76 22.86 -11.06
N SER A 124 -18.10 24.02 -11.10
CA SER A 124 -16.94 24.27 -10.23
C SER A 124 -17.29 24.68 -8.80
N ASN A 125 -18.53 25.08 -8.53
CA ASN A 125 -18.91 25.68 -7.24
C ASN A 125 -20.20 25.09 -6.67
N PHE A 126 -20.73 23.99 -7.24
CA PHE A 126 -22.02 23.45 -6.83
C PHE A 126 -21.87 22.16 -6.02
N VAL A 127 -22.56 22.10 -4.88
CA VAL A 127 -22.68 20.90 -4.04
C VAL A 127 -24.14 20.61 -3.82
N GLY A 128 -24.53 19.36 -4.05
CA GLY A 128 -25.89 18.88 -3.86
C GLY A 128 -26.05 18.16 -2.52
N VAL A 129 -27.15 18.44 -1.81
CA VAL A 129 -27.59 17.71 -0.61
C VAL A 129 -28.90 17.00 -0.92
N VAL A 130 -28.86 15.67 -0.98
CA VAL A 130 -30.05 14.84 -1.22
C VAL A 130 -30.49 14.24 0.10
N PHE A 131 -31.54 14.78 0.70
CA PHE A 131 -32.15 14.20 1.90
C PHE A 131 -32.99 12.99 1.53
N LYS A 132 -32.66 11.85 2.14
CA LYS A 132 -33.46 10.62 2.05
C LYS A 132 -34.53 10.58 3.13
N ASP A 133 -34.14 10.99 4.34
CA ASP A 133 -34.98 11.03 5.54
C ASP A 133 -34.66 12.28 6.36
N SER A 134 -35.40 12.51 7.45
CA SER A 134 -35.13 13.63 8.38
C SER A 134 -33.77 13.58 9.09
N MET A 135 -33.07 12.43 9.03
CA MET A 135 -31.76 12.19 9.67
C MET A 135 -30.72 11.62 8.69
N SER A 136 -31.08 11.41 7.42
CA SER A 136 -30.20 10.78 6.43
C SER A 136 -30.14 11.63 5.19
N TYR A 137 -28.93 11.93 4.74
CA TYR A 137 -28.68 12.70 3.54
C TYR A 137 -27.46 12.17 2.79
N GLU A 138 -27.37 12.52 1.52
CA GLU A 138 -26.22 12.25 0.67
C GLU A 138 -25.67 13.57 0.14
N LEU A 139 -24.36 13.73 0.25
CA LEU A 139 -23.66 14.86 -0.35
C LEU A 139 -23.14 14.48 -1.72
N ARG A 140 -23.37 15.36 -2.70
CA ARG A 140 -22.91 15.21 -4.07
C ARG A 140 -21.94 16.32 -4.41
N PHE A 141 -20.69 15.94 -4.57
CA PHE A 141 -19.61 16.81 -5.00
C PHE A 141 -19.19 16.47 -6.42
N PHE A 142 -18.62 17.44 -7.12
CA PHE A 142 -17.98 17.15 -8.39
C PHE A 142 -16.71 16.32 -8.17
N PRO A 143 -16.41 15.36 -9.08
CA PRO A 143 -15.27 14.45 -8.92
C PRO A 143 -13.91 15.15 -8.74
N ASP A 144 -13.77 16.39 -9.21
CA ASP A 144 -12.52 17.14 -9.11
C ASP A 144 -12.31 17.81 -7.74
N MET A 145 -13.36 17.93 -6.91
CA MET A 145 -13.28 18.59 -5.59
C MET A 145 -12.85 17.65 -4.46
N ILE A 146 -13.22 16.38 -4.58
CA ILE A 146 -13.10 15.39 -3.50
C ILE A 146 -12.67 14.06 -4.10
N PRO A 147 -11.73 13.35 -3.48
CA PRO A 147 -11.33 12.03 -3.95
C PRO A 147 -12.51 11.05 -3.89
N VAL A 148 -12.55 10.14 -4.87
CA VAL A 148 -13.61 9.13 -4.97
C VAL A 148 -13.46 8.14 -3.81
N SER A 149 -14.54 7.89 -3.09
CA SER A 149 -14.56 6.86 -2.06
C SER A 149 -14.38 5.49 -2.70
N SER A 150 -13.24 4.83 -2.44
CA SER A 150 -13.02 3.44 -2.84
C SER A 150 -13.30 2.51 -1.65
N ILE A 151 -13.86 1.33 -1.95
CA ILE A 151 -14.03 0.26 -0.95
C ILE A 151 -12.71 -0.52 -0.77
N TYR A 152 -11.80 -0.36 -1.73
CA TYR A 152 -10.51 -1.04 -1.74
C TYR A 152 -9.49 -0.21 -0.98
N MET A 153 -8.84 -0.84 0.00
CA MET A 153 -7.72 -0.21 0.71
C MET A 153 -6.54 -0.10 -0.26
N ASP A 154 -6.16 1.13 -0.58
CA ASP A 154 -5.03 1.38 -1.47
C ASP A 154 -3.69 1.13 -0.76
N SER A 155 -2.60 0.99 -1.53
CA SER A 155 -1.29 0.67 -0.94
C SER A 155 -0.79 1.80 -0.02
N ARG A 156 0.00 1.42 0.98
CA ARG A 156 0.58 2.29 2.02
C ARG A 156 1.35 3.51 1.48
N ALA A 157 1.79 3.47 0.23
CA ALA A 157 2.55 4.54 -0.42
C ALA A 157 1.77 5.87 -0.59
N GLY A 158 0.44 5.87 -0.42
CA GLY A 158 -0.42 7.03 -0.71
C GLY A 158 -0.29 8.21 0.26
N CYS A 159 -0.03 8.00 1.55
CA CYS A 159 -0.18 9.07 2.57
C CYS A 159 1.13 9.61 3.19
N SER A 160 2.30 9.48 2.55
CA SER A 160 3.56 10.03 3.12
C SER A 160 3.74 11.55 2.98
N LYS A 161 3.08 12.18 2.00
CA LYS A 161 3.19 13.64 1.72
C LYS A 161 1.87 14.32 1.38
N SER A 162 0.94 13.61 0.75
CA SER A 162 -0.37 14.12 0.34
C SER A 162 -1.38 12.99 0.50
N CYS A 163 -2.08 12.98 1.64
CA CYS A 163 -3.08 11.96 1.90
C CYS A 163 -4.43 12.39 1.30
N GLU A 164 -5.04 11.52 0.48
CA GLU A 164 -6.38 11.79 -0.07
C GLU A 164 -7.42 12.00 1.05
N ALA A 165 -7.28 11.29 2.17
CA ALA A 165 -8.13 11.51 3.34
C ALA A 165 -8.08 12.95 3.86
N ALA A 166 -6.91 13.61 3.77
CA ALA A 166 -6.76 15.00 4.18
C ALA A 166 -7.49 15.96 3.23
N GLN A 167 -7.74 15.56 1.98
CA GLN A 167 -8.49 16.38 1.02
C GLN A 167 -9.94 16.58 1.46
N TYR A 168 -10.57 15.61 2.13
CA TYR A 168 -11.91 15.81 2.73
C TYR A 168 -11.91 16.88 3.84
N TRP A 169 -10.78 17.04 4.54
CA TRP A 169 -10.63 18.09 5.54
C TRP A 169 -10.42 19.45 4.86
N SER A 170 -9.53 19.54 3.87
CA SER A 170 -9.19 20.81 3.20
C SER A 170 -10.22 21.27 2.16
N SER A 171 -11.06 20.39 1.60
CA SER A 171 -12.07 20.76 0.60
C SER A 171 -13.33 21.40 1.19
N GLY A 172 -13.45 21.43 2.52
CA GLY A 172 -14.66 21.89 3.21
C GLY A 172 -15.77 20.84 3.33
N PHE A 173 -15.58 19.62 2.82
CA PHE A 173 -16.54 18.51 2.96
C PHE A 173 -16.89 18.26 4.42
N THR A 174 -15.87 18.12 5.27
CA THR A 174 -16.05 17.85 6.71
C THR A 174 -16.76 19.00 7.42
N VAL A 175 -16.48 20.24 7.03
CA VAL A 175 -17.15 21.44 7.55
C VAL A 175 -18.63 21.44 7.20
N LEU A 176 -18.95 21.17 5.93
CA LEU A 176 -20.33 21.07 5.48
C LEU A 176 -21.07 19.93 6.19
N GLN A 177 -20.45 18.76 6.29
CA GLN A 177 -21.03 17.61 6.97
C GLN A 177 -21.29 17.92 8.45
N ALA A 178 -20.30 18.45 9.17
CA ALA A 178 -20.46 18.85 10.57
C ALA A 178 -21.52 19.93 10.76
N SER A 179 -21.67 20.86 9.80
CA SER A 179 -22.68 21.92 9.87
C SER A 179 -24.10 21.39 9.72
N ILE A 180 -24.33 20.44 8.81
CA ILE A 180 -25.63 19.79 8.59
C ILE A 180 -25.96 18.91 9.80
N ASP A 181 -25.02 18.09 10.25
CA ASP A 181 -25.20 17.23 11.42
C ASP A 181 -25.48 18.04 12.68
N ALA A 182 -24.75 19.15 12.92
CA ALA A 182 -25.01 20.06 14.02
C ALA A 182 -26.43 20.64 13.96
N ALA A 183 -26.91 21.02 12.76
CA ALA A 183 -28.25 21.57 12.58
C ALA A 183 -29.33 20.52 12.84
N ILE A 184 -29.15 19.29 12.34
CA ILE A 184 -30.05 18.16 12.58
C ILE A 184 -30.12 17.86 14.09
N ILE A 185 -28.97 17.73 14.76
CA ILE A 185 -28.90 17.46 16.20
C ILE A 185 -29.61 18.57 16.97
N GLN A 186 -29.34 19.83 16.64
CA GLN A 186 -29.95 20.95 17.33
C GLN A 186 -31.47 21.02 17.14
N LEU A 187 -31.97 20.70 15.94
CA LEU A 187 -33.42 20.65 15.69
C LEU A 187 -34.12 19.50 16.42
N LYS A 188 -33.42 18.39 16.68
CA LYS A 188 -33.99 17.24 17.38
C LYS A 188 -33.86 17.32 18.90
N THR A 189 -32.76 17.88 19.41
CA THR A 189 -32.41 17.87 20.83
C THR A 189 -32.52 19.23 21.51
N ASN A 190 -32.72 20.31 20.74
CA ASN A 190 -32.63 21.70 21.20
C ASN A 190 -31.26 22.10 21.80
N VAL A 191 -30.21 21.30 21.60
CA VAL A 191 -28.85 21.59 22.08
C VAL A 191 -27.95 21.99 20.90
N SER A 192 -27.25 23.12 21.02
CA SER A 192 -26.30 23.59 20.00
C SER A 192 -24.90 23.01 20.25
N LEU A 193 -24.37 22.24 19.30
CA LEU A 193 -23.01 21.65 19.36
C LEU A 193 -22.00 22.30 18.42
N TRP A 194 -22.43 23.30 17.63
CA TRP A 194 -21.61 23.87 16.57
C TRP A 194 -20.26 24.42 17.04
N LYS A 195 -20.23 25.16 18.17
CA LYS A 195 -18.99 25.74 18.70
C LYS A 195 -17.95 24.68 19.10
N GLU A 196 -18.41 23.54 19.62
CA GLU A 196 -17.52 22.44 20.00
C GLU A 196 -16.96 21.76 18.75
N LEU A 197 -17.82 21.51 17.75
CA LEU A 197 -17.41 20.92 16.47
C LEU A 197 -16.44 21.82 15.69
N GLU A 198 -16.71 23.12 15.62
CA GLU A 198 -15.82 24.10 14.96
C GLU A 198 -14.43 24.15 15.60
N SER A 199 -14.36 24.01 16.93
CA SER A 199 -13.08 24.01 17.66
C SER A 199 -12.29 22.71 17.54
N THR A 200 -12.90 21.65 16.98
CA THR A 200 -12.28 20.33 16.89
C THR A 200 -11.17 20.33 15.86
N LYS A 201 -10.02 19.76 16.24
CA LYS A 201 -8.86 19.58 15.37
C LYS A 201 -8.77 18.12 14.94
N ALA A 202 -8.48 17.91 13.67
CA ALA A 202 -8.11 16.60 13.16
C ALA A 202 -6.59 16.42 13.19
N VAL A 203 -6.16 15.18 13.40
CA VAL A 203 -4.75 14.80 13.32
C VAL A 203 -4.63 13.69 12.30
N ILE A 204 -3.76 13.89 11.31
CA ILE A 204 -3.34 12.80 10.45
C ILE A 204 -2.38 11.96 11.27
N MET A 205 -2.77 10.71 11.51
CA MET A 205 -1.95 9.79 12.29
C MET A 205 -0.65 9.50 11.53
N GLY A 206 0.45 9.70 12.23
CA GLY A 206 1.77 9.35 11.78
C GLY A 206 1.94 7.85 11.62
N GLU A 207 2.97 7.47 10.90
CA GLU A 207 3.27 6.10 10.57
C GLU A 207 4.70 5.77 10.98
N THR A 208 4.88 4.62 11.65
CA THR A 208 6.21 4.14 12.04
C THR A 208 7.04 3.76 10.82
N ALA A 209 8.36 3.92 10.90
CA ALA A 209 9.27 3.47 9.85
C ALA A 209 9.08 1.96 9.56
N VAL A 210 8.87 1.62 8.28
CA VAL A 210 8.71 0.23 7.83
C VAL A 210 9.50 -0.02 6.56
N VAL A 211 10.08 -1.22 6.47
CA VAL A 211 10.69 -1.73 5.26
C VAL A 211 9.66 -2.59 4.53
N GLU A 212 9.18 -2.10 3.39
CA GLU A 212 8.34 -2.92 2.52
C GLU A 212 9.23 -3.87 1.72
N ILE A 213 8.90 -5.15 1.87
CA ILE A 213 9.59 -6.22 1.18
C ILE A 213 8.74 -6.61 0.00
N ASP A 214 9.24 -6.33 -1.21
CA ASP A 214 8.59 -6.81 -2.42
C ASP A 214 8.77 -8.34 -2.51
N THR A 215 7.65 -9.03 -2.64
CA THR A 215 7.60 -10.50 -2.65
C THR A 215 8.11 -11.05 -3.98
N PHE A 216 7.91 -10.32 -5.07
CA PHE A 216 8.30 -10.75 -6.42
C PHE A 216 9.83 -10.89 -6.61
N PRO A 217 10.66 -9.85 -6.38
CA PRO A 217 12.10 -9.97 -6.54
C PRO A 217 12.69 -10.99 -5.55
N ARG A 218 12.09 -11.12 -4.36
CA ARG A 218 12.51 -12.11 -3.38
C ARG A 218 12.25 -13.54 -3.85
N GLY A 219 11.11 -13.80 -4.50
CA GLY A 219 10.81 -15.08 -5.15
C GLY A 219 11.82 -15.41 -6.26
N VAL A 220 12.16 -14.43 -7.11
CA VAL A 220 13.17 -14.60 -8.16
C VAL A 220 14.55 -14.93 -7.58
N ILE A 221 14.97 -14.23 -6.52
CA ILE A 221 16.25 -14.49 -5.84
C ILE A 221 16.31 -15.93 -5.30
N LEU A 222 15.22 -16.43 -4.71
CA LEU A 222 15.17 -17.81 -4.19
C LEU A 222 15.31 -18.86 -5.30
N ILE A 223 14.59 -18.70 -6.42
CA ILE A 223 14.72 -19.60 -7.57
C ILE A 223 16.15 -19.54 -8.13
N TYR A 224 16.69 -18.33 -8.25
CA TYR A 224 18.04 -18.12 -8.77
C TYR A 224 19.11 -18.77 -7.88
N LEU A 225 18.92 -18.71 -6.56
CA LEU A 225 19.81 -19.37 -5.58
C LEU A 225 19.82 -20.89 -5.79
N VAL A 226 18.67 -21.52 -6.02
CA VAL A 226 18.59 -22.96 -6.33
C VAL A 226 19.34 -23.28 -7.62
N ILE A 227 19.16 -22.47 -8.67
CA ILE A 227 19.88 -22.63 -9.94
C ILE A 227 21.38 -22.50 -9.75
N ALA A 228 21.85 -21.53 -8.94
CA ALA A 228 23.27 -21.32 -8.66
C ALA A 228 23.95 -22.53 -8.01
N PHE A 229 23.22 -23.31 -7.20
CA PHE A 229 23.73 -24.53 -6.57
C PHE A 229 23.57 -25.80 -7.41
N SER A 230 22.71 -25.79 -8.43
CA SER A 230 22.48 -26.95 -9.30
C SER A 230 23.73 -27.51 -10.01
N PRO A 231 24.73 -26.70 -10.43
CA PRO A 231 25.93 -27.22 -11.08
C PRO A 231 26.74 -28.16 -10.18
N PHE A 232 26.74 -27.94 -8.86
CA PHE A 232 27.44 -28.84 -7.93
C PHE A 232 26.88 -30.26 -7.98
N GLY A 233 25.55 -30.39 -7.97
CA GLY A 233 24.88 -31.69 -8.12
C GLY A 233 25.14 -32.32 -9.48
N TYR A 234 25.11 -31.52 -10.54
CA TYR A 234 25.36 -31.96 -11.92
C TYR A 234 26.79 -32.51 -12.10
N PHE A 235 27.81 -31.76 -11.65
CA PHE A 235 29.20 -32.21 -11.74
C PHE A 235 29.46 -33.44 -10.86
N LEU A 236 28.88 -33.50 -9.65
CA LEU A 236 28.95 -34.69 -8.79
C LEU A 236 28.35 -35.92 -9.51
N ALA A 237 27.18 -35.78 -10.13
CA ALA A 237 26.54 -36.86 -10.86
C ALA A 237 27.40 -37.35 -12.04
N ILE A 238 27.95 -36.44 -12.84
CA ILE A 238 28.88 -36.79 -13.94
C ILE A 238 30.11 -37.53 -13.41
N HIS A 239 30.70 -37.06 -12.31
CA HIS A 239 31.87 -37.71 -11.74
C HIS A 239 31.56 -39.13 -11.24
N ILE A 240 30.40 -39.35 -10.63
CA ILE A 240 29.95 -40.68 -10.19
C ILE A 240 29.72 -41.60 -11.40
N VAL A 241 29.04 -41.12 -12.44
CA VAL A 241 28.78 -41.90 -13.67
C VAL A 241 30.10 -42.23 -14.36
N ALA A 242 31.00 -41.26 -14.52
CA ALA A 242 32.31 -41.48 -15.13
C ALA A 242 33.20 -42.44 -14.31
N GLU A 243 33.13 -42.43 -12.97
CA GLU A 243 33.83 -43.41 -12.13
C GLU A 243 33.28 -44.82 -12.34
N LYS A 244 31.95 -44.96 -12.47
CA LYS A 244 31.28 -46.24 -12.77
C LYS A 244 31.61 -46.76 -14.17
N GLU A 245 31.49 -45.93 -15.21
CA GLU A 245 31.76 -46.33 -16.60
C GLU A 245 33.21 -46.72 -16.83
N LYS A 246 34.17 -46.02 -16.20
CA LYS A 246 35.59 -46.32 -16.33
C LYS A 246 36.08 -47.45 -15.41
N LYS A 247 35.17 -48.12 -14.68
CA LYS A 247 35.47 -49.22 -13.76
C LYS A 247 36.64 -48.91 -12.78
N ILE A 248 36.78 -47.68 -12.30
CA ILE A 248 37.93 -47.26 -11.45
C ILE A 248 37.86 -47.86 -10.02
N LYS A 249 36.91 -48.77 -9.78
CA LYS A 249 36.71 -49.53 -8.55
C LYS A 249 37.00 -51.04 -8.69
N GLU A 250 37.15 -51.57 -9.91
CA GLU A 250 37.63 -52.93 -10.18
C GLU A 250 39.15 -52.91 -10.42
#